data_AF-A0A9X1UVN3-F1
#
_entry.id   AF-A0A9X1UVN3-F1
#
_cell.length_a   1.000
_cell.length_b   1.000
_cell.length_c   1.000
_cell.angle_alpha   90.00
_cell.angle_beta   90.00
_cell.angle_gamma   90.00
#
_symmetry.space_group_name_H-M   'P 1'
#
loop_
_entity.id
_entity.type
_entity.pdbx_description
1 polymer ?
#
loop_
_entity_poly.entity_id
_entity_poly.type
_entity_poly.pdbx_seq_one_letter_code
_entity_poly.pdbx_strand_id
1 'polypeptide(L)'
;MKKCLWCKKNETIVSFEKKAHTIPKSLGGQSYNNNVCDSCNEYFGNRNNHNGQYSIEEALKEAFNISRKRFLKENPKRKVGRFKSKFFEVKSKNGKYSLTIKPSFRFSAQFQKELCRAFKRGLYKMFLEELNRQKDIGYEKKFDFIREFARYNLDDLPIIYFRRSFGAFLMFDREAETPVLYFDRMKYLCSDDKFIEIEFLGHVFGFPISYVDEKEFEEYLKKSVKAKEGFFHDFVMLTKLTDIDLALSVLND
;
A
#
# COMPACT_ATOMS: atom_id res chain seq x y z
N MET A 1 -0.10 -3.70 29.20
CA MET A 1 1.20 -4.10 28.64
C MET A 1 1.15 -4.04 27.12
N LYS A 2 1.96 -3.19 26.47
CA LYS A 2 1.99 -3.11 25.00
C LYS A 2 2.64 -4.36 24.40
N LYS A 3 2.12 -4.81 23.26
CA LYS A 3 2.65 -5.93 22.47
C LYS A 3 2.83 -5.49 21.02
N CYS A 4 4.01 -5.73 20.45
CA CYS A 4 4.28 -5.34 19.08
C CYS A 4 3.45 -6.16 18.10
N LEU A 5 2.74 -5.49 17.19
CA LEU A 5 1.94 -6.09 16.13
C LEU A 5 2.79 -6.98 15.22
N TRP A 6 4.04 -6.62 15.00
CA TRP A 6 4.95 -7.29 14.06
C TRP A 6 5.78 -8.40 14.69
N CYS A 7 6.56 -8.11 15.72
CA CYS A 7 7.47 -9.08 16.33
C CYS A 7 6.89 -9.81 17.55
N LYS A 8 5.65 -9.50 17.95
CA LYS A 8 4.94 -10.06 19.11
C LYS A 8 5.62 -9.89 20.47
N LYS A 9 6.78 -9.25 20.53
CA LYS A 9 7.48 -8.89 21.78
C LYS A 9 6.71 -7.80 22.53
N ASN A 10 6.77 -7.85 23.85
CA ASN A 10 6.13 -6.89 24.75
C ASN A 10 7.08 -5.74 25.13
N GLU A 11 6.53 -4.73 25.81
CA GLU A 11 7.29 -3.55 26.26
C GLU A 11 8.42 -3.84 27.24
N THR A 12 8.47 -5.05 27.83
CA THR A 12 9.60 -5.47 28.67
C THR A 12 10.82 -5.89 27.84
N ILE A 13 10.67 -6.11 26.53
CA ILE A 13 11.73 -6.56 25.62
C ILE A 13 12.04 -5.50 24.53
N VAL A 14 11.06 -4.67 24.14
CA VAL A 14 11.20 -3.67 23.08
C VAL A 14 10.56 -2.33 23.47
N SER A 15 11.10 -1.23 22.95
CA SER A 15 10.59 0.12 23.20
C SER A 15 9.48 0.52 22.22
N PHE A 16 8.62 1.45 22.65
CA PHE A 16 7.51 2.02 21.89
C PHE A 16 7.51 3.55 21.99
N GLU A 17 8.70 4.16 21.93
CA GLU A 17 8.89 5.60 22.12
C GLU A 17 8.63 6.39 20.81
N LYS A 18 8.91 5.77 19.66
CA LYS A 18 8.80 6.39 18.35
C LYS A 18 7.40 6.24 17.80
N LYS A 19 6.91 7.31 17.19
CA LYS A 19 5.63 7.32 16.48
C LYS A 19 5.72 6.52 15.18
N ALA A 20 5.10 5.34 15.15
CA ALA A 20 4.95 4.52 13.95
C ALA A 20 3.74 4.99 13.14
N HIS A 21 3.99 5.69 12.02
CA HIS A 21 2.91 6.10 11.14
C HIS A 21 2.41 4.89 10.34
N THR A 22 1.10 4.68 10.29
CA THR A 22 0.51 3.59 9.49
C THR A 22 0.71 3.81 8.01
N ILE A 23 0.46 5.05 7.56
CA ILE A 23 0.78 5.58 6.24
C ILE A 23 1.91 6.61 6.41
N PRO A 24 3.01 6.56 5.62
CA PRO A 24 4.14 7.45 5.80
C PRO A 24 3.76 8.94 5.84
N LYS A 25 4.31 9.69 6.81
CA LYS A 25 4.06 11.13 6.97
C LYS A 25 4.34 11.94 5.70
N SER A 26 5.33 11.53 4.91
CA SER A 26 5.70 12.18 3.65
C SER A 26 4.67 11.96 2.53
N LEU A 27 3.82 10.93 2.64
CA LEU A 27 2.59 10.77 1.85
C LEU A 27 1.38 11.49 2.47
N GLY A 28 1.56 12.24 3.55
CA GLY A 28 0.48 12.99 4.21
C GLY A 28 -0.26 12.21 5.30
N GLY A 29 0.12 10.96 5.59
CA GLY A 29 -0.46 10.18 6.68
C GLY A 29 -0.31 10.90 8.03
N GLN A 30 -1.39 10.90 8.82
CA GLN A 30 -1.45 11.56 10.14
C GLN A 30 -1.64 10.58 11.30
N SER A 31 -2.04 9.35 10.98
CA SER A 31 -2.39 8.33 11.96
C SER A 31 -1.16 7.54 12.41
N TYR A 32 -1.18 7.14 13.67
CA TYR A 32 -0.16 6.30 14.30
C TYR A 32 -0.76 4.97 14.71
N ASN A 33 0.05 3.92 14.67
CA ASN A 33 -0.26 2.69 15.38
C ASN A 33 0.65 2.58 16.61
N ASN A 34 0.04 2.64 17.80
CA ASN A 34 0.75 2.62 19.08
C ASN A 34 1.27 1.22 19.46
N ASN A 35 0.92 0.20 18.67
CA ASN A 35 1.28 -1.20 18.86
C ASN A 35 2.45 -1.62 17.96
N VAL A 36 3.21 -0.70 17.38
CA VAL A 36 4.43 -1.01 16.63
C VAL A 36 5.64 -0.56 17.43
N CYS A 37 6.53 -1.49 17.78
CA CYS A 37 7.75 -1.17 18.52
C CYS A 37 8.78 -0.46 17.63
N ASP A 38 9.72 0.23 18.26
CA ASP A 38 10.70 1.09 17.57
C ASP A 38 11.55 0.31 16.57
N SER A 39 11.97 -0.91 16.92
CA SER A 39 12.77 -1.75 16.03
C SER A 39 12.00 -2.23 14.79
N CYS A 40 10.69 -2.46 14.90
CA CYS A 40 9.87 -2.80 13.74
C CYS A 40 9.56 -1.55 12.91
N ASN A 41 9.29 -0.42 13.55
CA ASN A 41 9.11 0.87 12.87
C ASN A 41 10.35 1.22 12.02
N GLU A 42 11.54 1.13 12.61
CA GLU A 42 12.82 1.32 11.90
C GLU A 42 13.03 0.30 10.79
N TYR A 43 12.66 -0.96 11.02
CA TYR A 43 12.76 -1.99 10.00
C TYR A 43 12.00 -1.61 8.73
N PHE A 44 10.78 -1.09 8.82
CA PHE A 44 10.02 -0.70 7.62
C PHE A 44 10.53 0.61 6.99
N GLY A 45 10.94 1.56 7.82
CA GLY A 45 11.36 2.89 7.39
C GLY A 45 12.76 2.94 6.76
N ASN A 46 13.70 2.12 7.24
CA ASN A 46 15.10 2.18 6.87
C ASN A 46 15.50 1.11 5.85
N ARG A 47 16.49 1.44 5.01
CA ARG A 47 17.19 0.45 4.21
C ARG A 47 18.06 -0.38 5.15
N ASN A 48 17.99 -1.70 5.02
CA ASN A 48 18.82 -2.62 5.78
C ASN A 48 19.09 -3.87 4.94
N ASN A 49 20.01 -4.71 5.40
CA ASN A 49 20.42 -5.92 4.67
C ASN A 49 19.27 -6.91 4.41
N HIS A 50 18.18 -6.82 5.16
CA HIS A 50 17.01 -7.71 5.06
C HIS A 50 15.89 -7.15 4.15
N ASN A 51 15.98 -5.87 3.75
CA ASN A 51 14.98 -5.21 2.91
C ASN A 51 15.44 -5.02 1.46
N GLY A 52 16.65 -5.46 1.13
CA GLY A 52 17.22 -5.32 -0.20
C GLY A 52 17.64 -3.89 -0.52
N GLN A 53 17.42 -3.46 -1.76
CA GLN A 53 17.91 -2.16 -2.27
C GLN A 53 17.12 -0.95 -1.76
N TYR A 54 15.90 -1.16 -1.26
CA TYR A 54 14.95 -0.11 -0.88
C TYR A 54 14.43 -0.33 0.53
N SER A 55 14.05 0.73 1.23
CA SER A 55 13.17 0.53 2.39
C SER A 55 11.75 0.22 1.93
N ILE A 56 11.03 -0.55 2.73
CA ILE A 56 9.67 -0.99 2.41
C ILE A 56 8.75 0.25 2.28
N GLU A 57 8.90 1.21 3.18
CA GLU A 57 8.16 2.47 3.07
C GLU A 57 8.59 3.30 1.85
N GLU A 58 9.87 3.29 1.45
CA GLU A 58 10.30 3.99 0.24
C GLU A 58 9.57 3.49 -0.99
N ALA A 59 9.50 2.17 -1.20
CA ALA A 59 8.77 1.59 -2.33
C ALA A 59 7.27 1.98 -2.32
N LEU A 60 6.63 1.98 -1.14
CA LEU A 60 5.25 2.42 -0.97
C LEU A 60 5.07 3.91 -1.34
N LYS A 61 6.00 4.77 -0.89
CA LYS A 61 6.03 6.21 -1.19
C LYS A 61 6.25 6.49 -2.67
N GLU A 62 7.15 5.76 -3.31
CA GLU A 62 7.44 5.90 -4.75
C GLU A 62 6.19 5.60 -5.59
N ALA A 63 5.47 4.53 -5.26
CA ALA A 63 4.25 4.16 -5.97
C ALA A 63 3.13 5.19 -5.78
N PHE A 64 2.76 5.48 -4.53
CA PHE A 64 1.56 6.28 -4.24
C PHE A 64 1.75 7.79 -4.33
N ASN A 65 2.98 8.31 -4.34
CA ASN A 65 3.18 9.74 -4.48
C ASN A 65 2.71 10.27 -5.85
N ILE A 66 2.74 9.43 -6.89
CA ILE A 66 2.29 9.78 -8.25
C ILE A 66 0.77 10.06 -8.24
N SER A 67 -0.04 9.06 -7.90
CA SER A 67 -1.49 9.18 -7.85
C SER A 67 -1.96 10.21 -6.82
N ARG A 68 -1.34 10.25 -5.64
CA ARG A 68 -1.62 11.30 -4.64
C ARG A 68 -1.49 12.70 -5.23
N LYS A 69 -0.43 12.95 -6.01
CA LYS A 69 -0.20 14.27 -6.62
C LYS A 69 -1.22 14.63 -7.69
N ARG A 70 -1.84 13.65 -8.34
CA ARG A 70 -2.97 13.89 -9.27
C ARG A 70 -4.23 14.38 -8.54
N PHE A 71 -4.49 13.84 -7.35
CA PHE A 71 -5.67 14.21 -6.56
C PHE A 71 -5.46 15.41 -5.63
N LEU A 72 -4.21 15.83 -5.42
CA LEU A 72 -3.90 16.93 -4.53
C LEU A 72 -4.25 18.28 -5.16
N LYS A 73 -5.08 19.07 -4.46
CA LYS A 73 -5.41 20.45 -4.85
C LYS A 73 -4.14 21.33 -4.85
N GLU A 74 -4.09 22.32 -5.74
CA GLU A 74 -2.93 23.24 -5.86
C GLU A 74 -2.64 24.01 -4.56
N ASN A 75 -3.69 24.43 -3.86
CA ASN A 75 -3.62 25.13 -2.58
C ASN A 75 -4.31 24.30 -1.48
N PRO A 76 -3.62 23.29 -0.92
CA PRO A 76 -4.19 22.48 0.15
C PRO A 76 -4.39 23.33 1.40
N LYS A 77 -5.48 23.09 2.14
CA LYS A 77 -5.80 23.86 3.35
C LYS A 77 -4.87 23.54 4.53
N ARG A 78 -4.11 22.45 4.44
CA ARG A 78 -3.17 21.98 5.47
C ARG A 78 -1.77 21.82 4.92
N LYS A 79 -0.79 21.85 5.82
CA LYS A 79 0.59 21.45 5.50
C LYS A 79 0.60 19.97 5.13
N VAL A 80 0.81 19.71 3.85
CA VAL A 80 0.84 18.35 3.30
C VAL A 80 2.24 17.75 3.38
N GLY A 81 2.30 16.42 3.59
CA GLY A 81 3.55 15.67 3.46
C GLY A 81 4.17 15.87 2.08
N ARG A 82 5.49 16.07 2.04
CA ARG A 82 6.27 16.17 0.79
C ARG A 82 7.26 15.01 0.73
N PHE A 83 7.06 14.13 -0.24
CA PHE A 83 8.03 13.11 -0.60
C PHE A 83 8.84 13.58 -1.81
N LYS A 84 10.17 13.49 -1.72
CA LYS A 84 11.06 13.72 -2.86
C LYS A 84 11.38 12.35 -3.46
N SER A 85 10.65 11.99 -4.52
CA SER A 85 10.83 10.72 -5.21
C SER A 85 12.23 10.61 -5.82
N LYS A 86 12.83 9.42 -5.67
CA LYS A 86 14.08 8.98 -6.28
C LYS A 86 13.88 8.63 -7.75
N PHE A 87 12.71 8.15 -8.14
CA PHE A 87 12.42 7.58 -9.46
C PHE A 87 11.61 8.48 -10.39
N PHE A 88 10.86 9.40 -9.82
CA PHE A 88 9.89 10.20 -10.54
C PHE A 88 10.02 11.67 -10.17
N GLU A 89 9.67 12.53 -11.11
CA GLU A 89 9.38 13.92 -10.86
C GLU A 89 7.95 14.18 -11.29
N VAL A 90 7.15 14.65 -10.34
CA VAL A 90 5.73 14.93 -10.55
C VAL A 90 5.49 16.41 -10.37
N LYS A 91 5.00 17.07 -11.42
CA LYS A 91 4.64 18.49 -11.41
C LYS A 91 3.15 18.63 -11.69
N SER A 92 2.53 19.58 -11.02
CA SER A 92 1.21 20.09 -11.37
C SER A 92 1.33 21.61 -11.46
N LYS A 93 0.94 22.19 -12.60
CA LYS A 93 0.93 23.64 -12.82
C LYS A 93 -0.30 24.02 -13.62
N ASN A 94 -1.16 24.87 -13.06
CA ASN A 94 -2.40 25.34 -13.69
C ASN A 94 -3.30 24.16 -14.11
N GLY A 95 -3.45 23.17 -13.23
CA GLY A 95 -4.18 21.93 -13.50
C GLY A 95 -3.50 20.95 -14.47
N LYS A 96 -2.38 21.31 -15.10
CA LYS A 96 -1.63 20.40 -15.98
C LYS A 96 -0.68 19.54 -15.18
N TYR A 97 -0.90 18.23 -15.25
CA TYR A 97 -0.07 17.21 -14.64
C TYR A 97 1.08 16.81 -15.59
N SER A 98 2.29 16.67 -15.06
CA SER A 98 3.39 16.04 -15.78
C SER A 98 4.17 15.07 -14.89
N LEU A 99 4.52 13.93 -15.50
CA LEU A 99 5.31 12.86 -14.89
C LEU A 99 6.58 12.66 -15.71
N THR A 100 7.73 12.82 -15.08
CA THR A 100 9.03 12.50 -15.67
C THR A 100 9.64 11.32 -14.94
N ILE A 101 10.04 10.31 -15.69
CA ILE A 101 10.74 9.13 -15.17
C ILE A 101 12.24 9.42 -15.16
N LYS A 102 12.88 9.27 -14.01
CA LYS A 102 14.31 9.51 -13.83
C LYS A 102 15.12 8.28 -14.27
N PRO A 103 16.38 8.45 -14.71
CA PRO A 103 17.26 7.32 -15.08
C PRO A 103 17.51 6.30 -13.95
N SER A 104 17.31 6.72 -12.70
CA SER A 104 17.35 5.84 -11.51
C SER A 104 16.25 4.79 -11.49
N PHE A 105 15.14 4.99 -12.21
CA PHE A 105 14.07 4.02 -12.38
C PHE A 105 14.39 3.11 -13.58
N ARG A 106 14.81 1.88 -13.31
CA ARG A 106 15.22 0.95 -14.37
C ARG A 106 14.08 0.02 -14.75
N PHE A 107 13.93 -0.26 -16.03
CA PHE A 107 12.92 -1.22 -16.52
C PHE A 107 13.41 -2.67 -16.56
N SER A 108 14.62 -2.94 -16.07
CA SER A 108 15.14 -4.31 -16.01
C SER A 108 14.27 -5.19 -15.10
N ALA A 109 14.06 -6.44 -15.52
CA ALA A 109 13.17 -7.37 -14.81
C ALA A 109 13.54 -7.52 -13.34
N GLN A 110 14.83 -7.64 -13.02
CA GLN A 110 15.31 -7.78 -11.65
C GLN A 110 14.99 -6.55 -10.79
N PHE A 111 15.27 -5.34 -11.30
CA PHE A 111 14.96 -4.10 -10.59
C PHE A 111 13.47 -3.97 -10.29
N GLN A 112 12.64 -4.23 -11.31
CA GLN A 112 11.19 -4.12 -11.18
C GLN A 112 10.61 -5.16 -10.21
N LYS A 113 11.14 -6.39 -10.20
CA LYS A 113 10.76 -7.43 -9.25
C LYS A 113 11.14 -7.06 -7.81
N GLU A 114 12.36 -6.60 -7.57
CA GLU A 114 12.81 -6.19 -6.24
C GLU A 114 11.99 -5.02 -5.68
N LEU A 115 11.73 -4.01 -6.51
CA LEU A 115 10.92 -2.85 -6.12
C LEU A 115 9.45 -3.25 -5.90
N CYS A 116 8.90 -4.13 -6.74
CA CYS A 116 7.55 -4.68 -6.57
C CYS A 116 7.42 -5.44 -5.25
N ARG A 117 8.39 -6.31 -4.92
CA ARG A 117 8.38 -7.04 -3.65
C ARG A 117 8.39 -6.10 -2.44
N ALA A 118 9.24 -5.06 -2.46
CA ALA A 118 9.25 -4.05 -1.40
C ALA A 118 7.91 -3.30 -1.30
N PHE A 119 7.31 -2.96 -2.44
CA PHE A 119 5.98 -2.35 -2.49
C PHE A 119 4.90 -3.27 -1.91
N LYS A 120 4.85 -4.55 -2.31
CA LYS A 120 3.91 -5.56 -1.81
C LYS A 120 4.00 -5.68 -0.28
N ARG A 121 5.21 -5.77 0.27
CA ARG A 121 5.46 -5.79 1.72
C ARG A 121 4.97 -4.50 2.39
N GLY A 122 5.12 -3.36 1.74
CA GLY A 122 4.62 -2.06 2.20
C GLY A 122 3.09 -1.99 2.22
N LEU A 123 2.44 -2.61 1.24
CA LEU A 123 0.98 -2.67 1.15
C LEU A 123 0.40 -3.50 2.31
N TYR A 124 0.97 -4.69 2.56
CA TYR A 124 0.63 -5.51 3.72
C TYR A 124 0.90 -4.80 5.05
N LYS A 125 2.01 -4.04 5.13
CA LYS A 125 2.31 -3.22 6.32
C LYS A 125 1.26 -2.17 6.57
N MET A 126 0.92 -1.39 5.54
CA MET A 126 -0.12 -0.36 5.62
C MET A 126 -1.47 -0.97 6.01
N PHE A 127 -1.84 -2.09 5.38
CA PHE A 127 -3.07 -2.83 5.68
C PHE A 127 -3.15 -3.28 7.13
N LEU A 128 -2.17 -4.07 7.61
CA LEU A 128 -2.23 -4.69 8.93
C LEU A 128 -2.17 -3.64 10.04
N GLU A 129 -1.38 -2.58 9.87
CA GLU A 129 -1.30 -1.51 10.86
C GLU A 129 -2.55 -0.63 10.88
N GLU A 130 -3.18 -0.35 9.74
CA GLU A 130 -4.47 0.36 9.69
C GLU A 130 -5.59 -0.50 10.27
N LEU A 131 -5.60 -1.80 9.98
CA LEU A 131 -6.57 -2.74 10.54
C LEU A 131 -6.49 -2.76 12.07
N ASN A 132 -5.28 -2.89 12.61
CA ASN A 132 -5.07 -2.87 14.06
C ASN A 132 -5.40 -1.51 14.66
N ARG A 133 -5.01 -0.40 14.02
CA ARG A 133 -5.33 0.94 14.54
C ARG A 133 -6.85 1.19 14.60
N GLN A 134 -7.60 0.70 13.61
CA GLN A 134 -9.03 1.00 13.47
C GLN A 134 -9.93 -0.01 14.21
N LYS A 135 -9.54 -1.29 14.28
CA LYS A 135 -10.37 -2.39 14.78
C LYS A 135 -9.75 -3.14 15.96
N ASP A 136 -8.53 -2.80 16.37
CA ASP A 136 -7.74 -3.47 17.43
C ASP A 136 -7.55 -4.99 17.25
N ILE A 137 -7.63 -5.45 16.00
CA ILE A 137 -7.31 -6.82 15.60
C ILE A 137 -5.96 -6.88 14.89
N GLY A 138 -5.51 -8.07 14.51
CA GLY A 138 -4.24 -8.27 13.83
C GLY A 138 -3.32 -9.22 14.58
N TYR A 139 -3.53 -9.46 15.89
CA TYR A 139 -2.69 -10.34 16.70
C TYR A 139 -2.96 -11.83 16.51
N GLU A 140 -4.05 -12.18 15.84
CA GLU A 140 -4.49 -13.54 15.57
C GLU A 140 -3.47 -14.28 14.69
N LYS A 141 -3.40 -15.61 14.88
CA LYS A 141 -2.47 -16.48 14.15
C LYS A 141 -2.65 -16.44 12.64
N LYS A 142 -3.87 -16.21 12.15
CA LYS A 142 -4.15 -16.11 10.71
C LYS A 142 -3.32 -15.02 10.02
N PHE A 143 -2.94 -13.97 10.75
CA PHE A 143 -2.12 -12.88 10.25
C PHE A 143 -0.60 -13.14 10.37
N ASP A 144 -0.16 -14.28 10.91
CA ASP A 144 1.28 -14.59 11.02
C ASP A 144 1.92 -14.72 9.64
N PHE A 145 1.20 -15.29 8.67
CA PHE A 145 1.53 -15.27 7.25
C PHE A 145 1.88 -13.87 6.72
N ILE A 146 1.15 -12.82 7.14
CA ILE A 146 1.47 -11.43 6.76
C ILE A 146 2.79 -10.98 7.38
N ARG A 147 3.10 -11.38 8.62
CA ARG A 147 4.35 -11.03 9.30
C ARG A 147 5.54 -11.71 8.66
N GLU A 148 5.40 -13.00 8.38
CA GLU A 148 6.41 -13.81 7.69
C GLU A 148 6.85 -13.12 6.40
N PHE A 149 5.90 -12.67 5.58
CA PHE A 149 6.20 -11.92 4.37
C PHE A 149 6.68 -10.48 4.62
N ALA A 150 5.84 -9.64 5.24
CA ALA A 150 6.11 -8.21 5.30
C ALA A 150 7.28 -7.88 6.25
N ARG A 151 7.37 -8.55 7.41
CA ARG A 151 8.41 -8.29 8.42
C ARG A 151 9.62 -9.20 8.31
N TYR A 152 9.44 -10.48 8.00
CA TYR A 152 10.55 -11.44 7.98
C TYR A 152 11.04 -11.79 6.56
N ASN A 153 10.39 -11.22 5.54
CA ASN A 153 10.77 -11.37 4.13
C ASN A 153 10.75 -12.84 3.64
N LEU A 154 9.87 -13.66 4.21
CA LEU A 154 9.65 -15.05 3.81
C LEU A 154 8.59 -15.13 2.70
N ASP A 155 8.78 -16.05 1.75
CA ASP A 155 7.88 -16.31 0.61
C ASP A 155 7.52 -15.09 -0.24
N ASP A 156 6.70 -15.21 -1.28
CA ASP A 156 6.19 -14.06 -2.03
C ASP A 156 4.67 -14.13 -2.18
N LEU A 157 3.96 -13.25 -1.48
CA LEU A 157 2.51 -13.33 -1.41
C LEU A 157 1.86 -12.75 -2.67
N PRO A 158 0.82 -13.39 -3.23
CA PRO A 158 0.14 -12.84 -4.40
C PRO A 158 -0.54 -11.51 -4.04
N ILE A 159 -0.45 -10.53 -4.94
CA ILE A 159 -1.25 -9.30 -4.91
C ILE A 159 -1.78 -9.07 -6.31
N ILE A 160 -3.08 -8.84 -6.39
CA ILE A 160 -3.78 -8.49 -7.63
C ILE A 160 -3.96 -6.98 -7.66
N TYR A 161 -3.71 -6.38 -8.82
CA TYR A 161 -4.10 -5.01 -9.13
C TYR A 161 -5.24 -5.01 -10.13
N PHE A 162 -6.31 -4.27 -9.84
CA PHE A 162 -7.47 -4.14 -10.73
C PHE A 162 -7.38 -2.82 -11.49
N ARG A 163 -7.41 -2.88 -12.83
CA ARG A 163 -7.29 -1.71 -13.70
C ARG A 163 -8.66 -1.09 -13.98
N ARG A 164 -8.78 0.20 -13.71
CA ARG A 164 -10.04 0.96 -13.84
C ARG A 164 -10.40 1.15 -15.31
N SER A 165 -11.69 1.05 -15.61
CA SER A 165 -12.24 1.36 -16.94
C SER A 165 -12.66 2.82 -17.11
N PHE A 166 -12.89 3.53 -16.00
CA PHE A 166 -13.42 4.89 -16.02
C PHE A 166 -12.70 5.82 -15.04
N GLY A 167 -12.54 7.08 -15.44
CA GLY A 167 -11.77 8.11 -14.74
C GLY A 167 -12.49 8.79 -13.57
N ALA A 168 -13.63 8.27 -13.11
CA ALA A 168 -14.31 8.80 -11.92
C ALA A 168 -13.93 8.06 -10.64
N PHE A 169 -13.56 8.84 -9.62
CA PHE A 169 -13.12 8.35 -8.33
C PHE A 169 -13.98 8.96 -7.24
N LEU A 170 -14.58 8.13 -6.40
CA LEU A 170 -15.23 8.60 -5.19
C LEU A 170 -14.16 8.86 -4.13
N MET A 171 -13.89 10.12 -3.81
CA MET A 171 -12.89 10.50 -2.81
C MET A 171 -13.47 11.50 -1.81
N PHE A 172 -13.03 11.42 -0.56
CA PHE A 172 -13.30 12.49 0.40
C PHE A 172 -12.48 13.73 0.03
N ASP A 173 -13.03 14.92 0.27
CA ASP A 173 -12.45 16.22 -0.10
C ASP A 173 -10.97 16.43 0.23
N ARG A 174 -10.48 15.74 1.28
CA ARG A 174 -9.12 15.87 1.82
C ARG A 174 -8.35 14.55 1.82
N GLU A 175 -8.85 13.51 1.16
CA GLU A 175 -8.21 12.19 1.15
C GLU A 175 -6.79 12.24 0.56
N ALA A 176 -6.55 13.07 -0.46
CA ALA A 176 -5.20 13.29 -0.98
C ALA A 176 -4.29 14.10 -0.03
N GLU A 177 -4.86 15.00 0.80
CA GLU A 177 -4.09 15.78 1.77
C GLU A 177 -3.65 14.90 2.95
N THR A 178 -4.59 14.16 3.51
CA THR A 178 -4.43 13.28 4.68
C THR A 178 -5.01 11.90 4.38
N PRO A 179 -4.29 11.05 3.63
CA PRO A 179 -4.78 9.74 3.25
C PRO A 179 -4.99 8.84 4.46
N VAL A 180 -6.08 8.08 4.39
CA VAL A 180 -6.49 7.05 5.35
C VAL A 180 -6.96 5.85 4.53
N LEU A 181 -6.71 4.64 5.02
CA LEU A 181 -7.25 3.43 4.42
C LEU A 181 -8.66 3.19 4.96
N TYR A 182 -9.69 3.34 4.12
CA TYR A 182 -11.06 3.04 4.52
C TYR A 182 -11.41 1.61 4.14
N PHE A 183 -11.68 0.78 5.15
CA PHE A 183 -12.22 -0.56 4.94
C PHE A 183 -13.68 -0.47 4.49
N ASP A 184 -14.10 -1.38 3.61
CA ASP A 184 -15.50 -1.55 3.21
C ASP A 184 -16.14 -0.31 2.53
N ARG A 185 -15.32 0.57 1.94
CA ARG A 185 -15.76 1.86 1.35
C ARG A 185 -16.60 1.73 0.07
N MET A 186 -16.42 0.65 -0.70
CA MET A 186 -17.07 0.47 -2.01
C MET A 186 -17.63 -0.95 -2.13
N LYS A 187 -18.82 -1.08 -2.74
CA LYS A 187 -19.52 -2.36 -2.90
C LYS A 187 -18.77 -3.38 -3.77
N TYR A 188 -17.88 -2.92 -4.65
CA TYR A 188 -17.07 -3.79 -5.51
C TYR A 188 -15.83 -4.36 -4.80
N LEU A 189 -15.54 -3.91 -3.57
CA LEU A 189 -14.42 -4.41 -2.78
C LEU A 189 -14.86 -5.70 -2.09
N CYS A 190 -14.20 -6.80 -2.44
CA CYS A 190 -14.44 -8.10 -1.84
C CYS A 190 -13.62 -8.25 -0.55
N SER A 191 -14.26 -8.72 0.51
CA SER A 191 -13.59 -9.14 1.74
C SER A 191 -14.29 -10.36 2.31
N ASP A 192 -13.50 -11.30 2.82
CA ASP A 192 -13.95 -12.45 3.61
C ASP A 192 -12.88 -12.81 4.66
N ASP A 193 -12.90 -14.04 5.18
CA ASP A 193 -11.98 -14.51 6.21
C ASP A 193 -10.56 -14.77 5.66
N LYS A 194 -10.42 -14.95 4.34
CA LYS A 194 -9.16 -15.32 3.65
C LYS A 194 -8.62 -14.25 2.72
N PHE A 195 -9.46 -13.39 2.17
CA PHE A 195 -9.08 -12.33 1.23
C PHE A 195 -9.61 -10.98 1.66
N ILE A 196 -8.87 -9.95 1.26
CA ILE A 196 -9.32 -8.56 1.38
C ILE A 196 -8.92 -7.77 0.16
N GLU A 197 -9.77 -6.80 -0.16
CA GLU A 197 -9.48 -5.78 -1.14
C GLU A 197 -9.50 -4.40 -0.50
N ILE A 198 -8.57 -3.58 -0.94
CA ILE A 198 -8.43 -2.21 -0.48
C ILE A 198 -8.41 -1.26 -1.67
N GLU A 199 -9.04 -0.11 -1.49
CA GLU A 199 -8.86 1.03 -2.39
C GLU A 199 -8.08 2.13 -1.67
N PHE A 200 -6.94 2.49 -2.25
CA PHE A 200 -6.08 3.53 -1.71
C PHE A 200 -5.57 4.45 -2.83
N LEU A 201 -5.87 5.75 -2.71
CA LEU A 201 -5.48 6.78 -3.68
C LEU A 201 -5.83 6.37 -5.12
N GLY A 202 -7.06 5.88 -5.31
CA GLY A 202 -7.60 5.48 -6.60
C GLY A 202 -7.18 4.10 -7.10
N HIS A 203 -6.23 3.42 -6.45
CA HIS A 203 -5.82 2.08 -6.83
C HIS A 203 -6.57 1.02 -6.03
N VAL A 204 -7.00 -0.05 -6.71
CA VAL A 204 -7.64 -1.20 -6.05
C VAL A 204 -6.72 -2.39 -6.09
N PHE A 205 -6.43 -2.93 -4.91
CA PHE A 205 -5.60 -4.12 -4.73
C PHE A 205 -6.39 -5.20 -3.99
N GLY A 206 -6.18 -6.44 -4.38
CA GLY A 206 -6.71 -7.62 -3.67
C GLY A 206 -5.60 -8.57 -3.27
N PHE A 207 -5.66 -9.11 -2.06
CA PHE A 207 -4.62 -10.00 -1.55
C PHE A 207 -5.13 -10.90 -0.40
N PRO A 208 -4.52 -12.08 -0.22
CA PRO A 208 -4.87 -12.98 0.87
C PRO A 208 -4.43 -12.41 2.23
N ILE A 209 -5.21 -12.70 3.27
CA ILE A 209 -4.93 -12.36 4.68
C ILE A 209 -4.74 -13.60 5.56
N SER A 210 -4.83 -14.79 4.96
CA SER A 210 -4.49 -16.10 5.54
C SER A 210 -3.92 -17.01 4.43
N TYR A 211 -3.50 -18.22 4.79
CA TYR A 211 -3.19 -19.24 3.80
C TYR A 211 -4.43 -19.59 2.95
N VAL A 212 -4.19 -19.79 1.65
CA VAL A 212 -5.18 -20.07 0.63
C VAL A 212 -4.62 -21.12 -0.32
N ASP A 213 -5.45 -22.05 -0.78
CA ASP A 213 -5.09 -22.94 -1.87
C ASP A 213 -5.45 -22.35 -3.24
N GLU A 214 -5.08 -23.04 -4.32
CA GLU A 214 -5.32 -22.61 -5.69
C GLU A 214 -6.80 -22.48 -6.02
N LYS A 215 -7.63 -23.43 -5.56
CA LYS A 215 -9.08 -23.43 -5.81
C LYS A 215 -9.75 -22.25 -5.11
N GLU A 216 -9.38 -22.00 -3.85
CA GLU A 216 -9.88 -20.87 -3.07
C GLU A 216 -9.50 -19.54 -3.71
N PHE A 217 -8.27 -19.44 -4.24
CA PHE A 217 -7.82 -18.26 -4.97
C PHE A 217 -8.61 -18.03 -6.26
N GLU A 218 -8.87 -19.08 -7.03
CA GLU A 218 -9.70 -19.01 -8.25
C GLU A 218 -11.15 -18.60 -7.96
N GLU A 219 -11.75 -19.16 -6.91
CA GLU A 219 -13.11 -18.84 -6.50
C GLU A 219 -13.23 -17.37 -6.06
N TYR A 220 -12.27 -16.90 -5.26
CA TYR A 220 -12.15 -15.49 -4.91
C TYR A 220 -12.03 -14.61 -6.16
N LEU A 221 -11.18 -14.97 -7.11
CA LEU A 221 -10.95 -14.18 -8.31
C LEU A 221 -12.21 -14.06 -9.18
N LYS A 222 -12.93 -15.17 -9.37
CA LYS A 222 -14.22 -15.18 -10.10
C LYS A 222 -15.25 -14.27 -9.43
N LYS A 223 -15.38 -14.35 -8.10
CA LYS A 223 -16.28 -13.48 -7.31
C LYS A 223 -15.88 -12.00 -7.43
N SER A 224 -14.59 -11.72 -7.32
CA SER A 224 -14.03 -10.37 -7.36
C SER A 224 -14.20 -9.69 -8.71
N VAL A 225 -13.91 -10.40 -9.81
CA VAL A 225 -14.09 -9.89 -11.17
C VAL A 225 -15.56 -9.58 -11.42
N LYS A 226 -16.46 -10.48 -11.04
CA LYS A 226 -17.91 -10.26 -11.17
C LYS A 226 -18.39 -9.02 -10.41
N ALA A 227 -17.89 -8.79 -9.20
CA ALA A 227 -18.24 -7.61 -8.40
C ALA A 227 -17.74 -6.28 -9.00
N LYS A 228 -16.81 -6.35 -9.96
CA LYS A 228 -16.14 -5.21 -10.60
C LYS A 228 -16.60 -4.93 -12.02
N GLU A 229 -17.53 -5.73 -12.54
CA GLU A 229 -18.14 -5.52 -13.86
C GLU A 229 -18.65 -4.07 -13.99
N GLY A 230 -18.30 -3.43 -15.11
CA GLY A 230 -18.65 -2.03 -15.40
C GLY A 230 -17.73 -0.96 -14.77
N PHE A 231 -16.86 -1.31 -13.82
CA PHE A 231 -15.93 -0.37 -13.18
C PHE A 231 -14.46 -0.61 -13.53
N PHE A 232 -14.10 -1.87 -13.83
CA PHE A 232 -12.74 -2.32 -14.12
C PHE A 232 -12.72 -3.19 -15.37
N HIS A 233 -11.66 -3.11 -16.18
CA HIS A 233 -11.60 -3.82 -17.47
C HIS A 233 -10.83 -5.13 -17.38
N ASP A 234 -9.86 -5.22 -16.48
CA ASP A 234 -9.12 -6.44 -16.18
C ASP A 234 -8.40 -6.34 -14.82
N PHE A 235 -7.58 -7.34 -14.54
CA PHE A 235 -6.66 -7.37 -13.41
C PHE A 235 -5.30 -7.91 -13.84
N VAL A 236 -4.29 -7.72 -12.99
CA VAL A 236 -2.95 -8.28 -13.18
C VAL A 236 -2.38 -8.77 -11.86
N MET A 237 -1.69 -9.91 -11.91
CA MET A 237 -0.88 -10.41 -10.80
C MET A 237 0.41 -9.59 -10.72
N LEU A 238 0.67 -8.97 -9.58
CA LEU A 238 1.85 -8.12 -9.42
C LEU A 238 3.14 -8.94 -9.38
N THR A 239 3.94 -8.79 -10.43
CA THR A 239 5.30 -9.34 -10.54
C THR A 239 6.36 -8.25 -10.71
N LYS A 240 5.96 -7.09 -11.23
CA LYS A 240 6.77 -5.89 -11.46
C LYS A 240 6.03 -4.67 -10.94
N LEU A 241 6.75 -3.61 -10.57
CA LEU A 241 6.06 -2.39 -10.13
C LEU A 241 5.28 -1.74 -11.29
N THR A 242 5.80 -1.84 -12.51
CA THR A 242 5.13 -1.37 -13.73
C THR A 242 3.87 -2.13 -14.12
N ASP A 243 3.53 -3.23 -13.45
CA ASP A 243 2.21 -3.88 -13.64
C ASP A 243 1.09 -2.98 -13.08
N ILE A 244 1.44 -2.05 -12.18
CA ILE A 244 0.54 -1.04 -11.65
C ILE A 244 0.54 0.17 -12.60
N ASP A 245 -0.64 0.60 -13.00
CA ASP A 245 -0.83 1.92 -13.60
C ASP A 245 -0.69 3.01 -12.52
N LEU A 246 0.55 3.30 -12.14
CA LEU A 246 0.88 4.29 -11.11
C LEU A 246 0.39 5.69 -11.45
N ALA A 247 0.28 6.00 -12.74
CA ALA A 247 -0.14 7.29 -13.22
C ALA A 247 -1.67 7.43 -13.20
N LEU A 248 -2.45 6.35 -13.08
CA LEU A 248 -3.89 6.35 -13.30
C LEU A 248 -4.20 6.95 -14.67
N SER A 249 -3.69 6.34 -15.74
CA SER A 249 -3.81 6.84 -17.12
C SER A 249 -5.26 7.09 -17.53
N VAL A 250 -6.21 6.38 -16.93
CA VAL A 250 -7.67 6.58 -17.10
C VAL A 250 -8.18 7.99 -16.76
N LEU A 251 -7.39 8.80 -16.04
CA LEU A 251 -7.67 10.22 -15.78
C LEU A 251 -7.21 11.16 -16.91
N ASN A 252 -6.61 10.63 -17.97
CA ASN A 252 -6.17 11.40 -19.14
C ASN A 252 -7.18 11.35 -20.30
N ASP A 253 -8.14 10.43 -20.21
CA ASP A 253 -9.21 10.22 -21.18
C ASP A 253 -10.39 11.17 -20.88
#